data_AF-A0A2V4BT96-F1
#
_entry.id   AF-A0A2V4BT96-F1
#
_cell.length_a   1.000
_cell.length_b   1.000
_cell.length_c   1.000
_cell.angle_alpha   90.00
_cell.angle_beta   90.00
_cell.angle_gamma   90.00
#
_symmetry.space_group_name_H-M   'P 1'
#
loop_
_entity.id
_entity.type
_entity.pdbx_description
1 polymer ?
#
loop_
_entity_poly.entity_id
_entity_poly.type
_entity_poly.pdbx_seq_one_letter_code
_entity_poly.pdbx_strand_id
1 'polypeptide(L)'
;MNIEFLTELNYDNQEPPQTIIIDIDENSSIGELLSKIHEITKIPTYSELNWDGNIEKISCRYYFKSGTEYEEYQMIRDLDQKICDFPKNGVNGELSLFIDGSVGLVN
;
A
#
# COMPACT_ATOMS: atom_id res chain seq x y z
N MET A 1 3.21 7.53 -13.67
CA MET A 1 3.56 8.33 -12.47
C MET A 1 4.58 7.58 -11.61
N ASN A 2 5.38 8.32 -10.84
CA ASN A 2 6.26 7.74 -9.81
C ASN A 2 5.45 7.54 -8.52
N ILE A 3 5.69 6.45 -7.82
CA ILE A 3 5.10 6.13 -6.53
C ILE A 3 6.23 5.80 -5.57
N GLU A 4 6.21 6.42 -4.39
CA GLU A 4 7.01 5.98 -3.25
C GLU A 4 6.27 4.82 -2.59
N PHE A 5 6.91 3.67 -2.52
CA PHE A 5 6.26 2.42 -2.14
C PHE A 5 6.96 1.77 -0.96
N LEU A 6 6.18 1.43 0.06
CA LEU A 6 6.62 0.75 1.27
C LEU A 6 5.79 -0.52 1.49
N THR A 7 6.45 -1.56 2.01
CA THR A 7 5.83 -2.82 2.44
C THR A 7 6.28 -3.12 3.85
N GLU A 8 5.36 -3.60 4.70
CA GLU A 8 5.54 -3.95 6.12
C GLU A 8 6.67 -3.25 6.89
N LEU A 9 6.27 -2.32 7.78
CA LEU A 9 7.11 -1.50 8.66
C LEU A 9 8.34 -2.25 9.18
N ASN A 10 9.45 -2.02 8.49
CA ASN A 10 10.73 -2.60 8.80
C ASN A 10 11.40 -1.76 9.90
N TYR A 11 10.83 -1.81 11.11
CA TYR A 11 11.34 -1.08 12.28
C TYR A 11 12.79 -1.46 12.60
N ASP A 12 13.24 -2.66 12.19
CA ASP A 12 14.60 -3.18 12.42
C ASP A 12 15.50 -3.25 11.17
N ASN A 13 14.99 -3.33 9.94
CA ASN A 13 15.83 -3.29 8.73
C ASN A 13 15.46 -2.11 7.81
N GLN A 14 16.41 -1.20 7.64
CA GLN A 14 16.31 -0.01 6.78
C GLN A 14 16.31 -0.37 5.28
N GLU A 15 15.28 -1.06 4.75
CA GLU A 15 15.09 -1.02 3.31
C GLU A 15 14.45 0.33 2.94
N PRO A 16 15.13 1.17 2.14
CA PRO A 16 14.60 2.47 1.77
C PRO A 16 13.29 2.30 0.97
N PRO A 17 12.38 3.28 1.04
CA PRO A 17 11.19 3.30 0.20
C PRO A 17 11.60 3.05 -1.26
N GLN A 18 10.89 2.15 -1.92
CA GLN A 18 11.17 1.85 -3.33
C GLN A 18 10.39 2.84 -4.19
N THR A 19 11.03 3.42 -5.20
CA THR A 19 10.31 4.18 -6.21
C THR A 19 9.91 3.25 -7.35
N ILE A 20 8.61 3.10 -7.57
CA ILE A 20 8.07 2.33 -8.71
C ILE A 20 7.43 3.29 -9.72
N ILE A 21 7.62 2.98 -11.01
CA ILE A 21 7.05 3.75 -12.11
C ILE A 21 5.88 2.96 -12.67
N ILE A 22 4.69 3.55 -12.64
CA ILE A 22 3.46 2.91 -13.11
C ILE A 22 2.81 3.77 -14.19
N ASP A 23 2.49 3.17 -15.32
CA ASP A 23 1.69 3.80 -16.37
C ASP A 23 0.19 3.70 -16.04
N ILE A 24 -0.37 4.81 -15.56
CA ILE A 24 -1.77 4.99 -15.16
C ILE A 24 -2.13 6.48 -15.20
N ASP A 25 -3.37 6.79 -15.57
CA ASP A 25 -3.95 8.14 -15.52
C ASP A 25 -4.30 8.50 -14.07
N GLU A 26 -3.91 9.68 -13.58
CA GLU A 26 -4.24 10.12 -12.21
C GLU A 26 -5.74 10.32 -11.96
N ASN A 27 -6.58 10.36 -13.01
CA ASN A 27 -8.04 10.35 -12.88
C ASN A 27 -8.64 8.95 -12.64
N SER A 28 -7.81 7.91 -12.75
CA SER A 28 -8.16 6.51 -12.46
C SER A 28 -8.38 6.30 -10.96
N SER A 29 -8.97 5.18 -10.58
CA SER A 29 -9.19 4.88 -9.17
C SER A 29 -7.91 4.39 -8.49
N ILE A 30 -7.82 4.59 -7.17
CA ILE A 30 -6.70 4.09 -6.37
C ILE A 30 -6.69 2.55 -6.35
N GLY A 31 -7.85 1.90 -6.47
CA GLY A 31 -7.95 0.45 -6.62
C GLY A 31 -7.29 -0.09 -7.89
N GLU A 32 -7.40 0.62 -9.02
CA GLU A 32 -6.71 0.27 -10.26
C GLU A 32 -5.18 0.41 -10.13
N LEU A 33 -4.72 1.46 -9.44
CA LEU A 33 -3.30 1.62 -9.11
C LEU A 33 -2.79 0.46 -8.25
N LEU A 34 -3.49 0.15 -7.14
CA LEU A 34 -3.11 -0.93 -6.23
C LEU A 34 -3.08 -2.29 -6.95
N SER A 35 -4.04 -2.55 -7.84
CA SER A 35 -4.05 -3.78 -8.65
C SER A 35 -2.79 -3.91 -9.51
N LYS A 36 -2.38 -2.84 -10.20
CA LYS A 36 -1.12 -2.80 -10.95
C LYS A 36 0.11 -2.99 -10.05
N ILE A 37 0.10 -2.41 -8.85
CA ILE A 37 1.18 -2.58 -7.87
C ILE A 37 1.33 -4.06 -7.52
N HIS A 38 0.23 -4.77 -7.21
CA HIS A 38 0.26 -6.21 -6.95
C HIS A 38 0.77 -7.02 -8.15
N GLU A 39 0.35 -6.68 -9.37
CA GLU A 39 0.82 -7.34 -10.59
C GLU A 39 2.32 -7.18 -10.81
N ILE A 40 2.87 -5.99 -10.54
CA ILE A 40 4.29 -5.66 -10.75
C ILE A 40 5.15 -6.25 -9.63
N THR A 41 4.77 -6.01 -8.38
CA THR A 41 5.54 -6.42 -7.19
C THR A 41 5.40 -7.90 -6.86
N LYS A 42 4.40 -8.58 -7.43
CA LYS A 42 4.02 -9.98 -7.11
C LYS A 42 3.61 -10.18 -5.65
N ILE A 43 3.30 -9.10 -4.93
CA ILE A 43 2.72 -9.16 -3.59
C ILE A 43 1.28 -9.67 -3.74
N PRO A 44 0.88 -10.73 -3.03
CA PRO A 44 -0.51 -11.20 -3.03
C PRO A 44 -1.48 -10.12 -2.53
N THR A 45 -2.71 -10.11 -3.02
CA THR A 45 -3.77 -9.19 -2.53
C THR A 45 -4.38 -9.64 -1.19
N TYR A 46 -4.07 -10.87 -0.77
CA TYR A 46 -4.51 -11.47 0.49
C TYR A 46 -3.49 -12.48 0.98
N SER A 47 -3.50 -12.71 2.29
CA SER A 47 -2.80 -13.80 2.97
C SER A 47 -3.81 -14.86 3.39
N GLU A 48 -3.41 -16.13 3.37
CA GLU A 48 -4.23 -17.25 3.84
C GLU A 48 -3.86 -17.59 5.29
N LEU A 49 -4.85 -17.70 6.17
CA LEU A 49 -4.69 -18.10 7.57
C LEU A 49 -5.41 -19.43 7.78
N ASN A 50 -4.67 -20.46 8.20
CA ASN A 50 -5.30 -21.70 8.64
C ASN A 50 -5.68 -21.57 10.12
N TRP A 51 -6.98 -21.59 10.40
CA TRP A 51 -7.53 -21.52 11.74
C TRP A 51 -8.52 -22.67 11.95
N ASP A 52 -8.22 -23.55 12.92
CA ASP A 52 -9.06 -24.71 13.28
C ASP A 52 -9.44 -25.59 12.06
N GLY A 53 -8.51 -25.76 11.12
CA GLY A 53 -8.71 -26.56 9.91
C GLY A 53 -9.46 -25.84 8.77
N ASN A 54 -9.88 -24.59 8.97
CA ASN A 54 -10.45 -23.74 7.93
C ASN A 54 -9.38 -22.78 7.39
N ILE A 55 -9.41 -22.54 6.07
CA ILE A 55 -8.56 -21.54 5.42
C ILE A 55 -9.37 -20.24 5.30
N GLU A 56 -8.98 -19.23 6.06
CA GLU A 56 -9.51 -17.88 5.99
C GLU A 56 -8.62 -17.01 5.09
N LYS A 57 -9.21 -16.09 4.34
CA LYS A 57 -8.46 -15.13 3.49
C LYS A 57 -8.53 -13.74 4.10
N ILE A 58 -7.38 -13.15 4.35
CA ILE A 58 -7.24 -11.82 4.94
C ILE A 58 -6.65 -10.89 3.89
N SER A 59 -7.47 -9.95 3.42
CA SER A 59 -7.05 -8.95 2.43
C SER A 59 -5.96 -8.04 2.99
N CYS A 60 -5.04 -7.62 2.12
CA CYS A 60 -4.09 -6.56 2.44
C CYS A 60 -4.80 -5.27 2.85
N ARG A 61 -4.15 -4.49 3.72
CA ARG A 61 -4.55 -3.14 4.07
C ARG A 61 -3.68 -2.15 3.32
N TYR A 62 -4.29 -1.08 2.86
CA TYR A 62 -3.63 -0.07 2.04
C TYR A 62 -3.65 1.27 2.76
N TYR A 63 -2.53 1.97 2.71
CA TYR A 63 -2.36 3.25 3.37
C TYR A 63 -1.67 4.24 2.43
N PHE A 64 -1.93 5.52 2.64
CA PHE A 64 -1.24 6.62 1.97
C PHE A 64 -0.66 7.57 3.01
N LYS A 65 0.44 8.25 2.64
CA LYS A 65 1.07 9.24 3.51
C LYS A 65 0.30 10.57 3.45
N SER A 66 -0.47 10.85 4.50
CA SER A 66 -1.39 12.00 4.60
C SER A 66 -0.71 13.32 4.94
N GLY A 67 0.49 13.29 5.52
CA GLY A 67 1.29 14.47 5.82
C GLY A 67 2.78 14.25 5.56
N THR A 68 3.62 15.17 6.01
CA THR A 68 5.06 15.15 5.72
C THR A 68 5.87 14.33 6.71
N GLU A 69 5.33 14.11 7.92
CA GLU A 69 6.01 13.37 8.97
C GLU A 69 6.00 11.86 8.70
N TYR A 70 6.92 11.12 9.34
CA TYR A 70 7.13 9.70 9.06
C TYR A 70 5.94 8.82 9.47
N GLU A 71 5.20 9.18 10.51
CA GLU A 71 4.10 8.37 11.06
C GLU A 71 2.72 8.75 10.52
N GLU A 72 2.63 9.74 9.62
CA GLU A 72 1.37 10.30 9.15
C GLU A 72 0.74 9.48 8.01
N TYR A 73 0.43 8.21 8.27
CA TYR A 73 -0.27 7.34 7.33
C TYR A 73 -1.76 7.21 7.65
N GLN A 74 -2.58 7.24 6.61
CA GLN A 74 -4.02 7.00 6.70
C GLN A 74 -4.41 5.80 5.83
N MET A 75 -5.33 4.99 6.35
CA MET A 75 -5.87 3.84 5.62
C MET A 75 -6.75 4.30 4.47
N ILE A 76 -6.53 3.74 3.29
CA ILE A 76 -7.41 3.89 2.12
C ILE A 76 -8.67 3.06 2.39
N ARG A 77 -9.80 3.75 2.55
CA ARG A 77 -11.11 3.12 2.81
C ARG A 77 -11.99 3.02 1.57
N ASP A 78 -11.76 3.90 0.61
CA ASP A 78 -12.51 3.99 -0.64
C ASP A 78 -11.55 3.71 -1.80
N LEU A 79 -11.71 2.55 -2.44
CA LEU A 79 -10.88 2.14 -3.58
C LEU A 79 -11.31 2.80 -4.89
N ASP A 80 -12.50 3.42 -4.92
CA ASP A 80 -13.00 4.15 -6.08
C ASP A 80 -12.55 5.62 -6.08
N GLN A 81 -11.97 6.11 -4.98
CA GLN A 81 -11.37 7.44 -4.91
C GLN A 81 -10.28 7.61 -5.96
N LYS A 82 -10.26 8.77 -6.63
CA LYS A 82 -9.28 9.04 -7.69
C LYS A 82 -7.89 9.24 -7.13
N ILE A 83 -6.88 8.79 -7.87
CA ILE A 83 -5.47 8.94 -7.51
C ILE A 83 -5.10 10.42 -7.29
N CYS A 84 -5.63 11.33 -8.13
CA CYS A 84 -5.36 12.77 -8.04
C CYS A 84 -5.87 13.43 -6.75
N ASP A 85 -6.80 12.80 -6.03
CA ASP A 85 -7.37 13.33 -4.80
C ASP A 85 -6.50 13.01 -3.57
N PHE A 86 -5.49 12.14 -3.73
CA PHE A 86 -4.56 11.80 -2.66
C PHE A 86 -3.40 12.79 -2.56
N PRO A 87 -2.95 13.14 -1.35
CA PRO A 87 -1.83 14.04 -1.17
C PRO A 87 -0.51 13.38 -1.60
N LYS A 88 0.39 14.17 -2.19
CA LYS A 88 1.67 13.70 -2.74
C LYS A 88 2.82 14.07 -1.81
N ASN A 89 2.86 13.40 -0.66
CA ASN A 89 3.82 13.69 0.42
C ASN A 89 5.03 12.73 0.46
N GLY A 90 5.30 12.00 -0.62
CA GLY A 90 6.52 11.22 -0.78
C GLY A 90 7.77 12.12 -0.81
N VAL A 91 8.96 11.53 -0.66
CA VAL A 91 10.22 12.27 -0.52
C VAL A 91 10.47 13.25 -1.66
N ASN A 92 10.03 12.96 -2.90
CA ASN A 92 10.18 13.87 -4.04
C ASN A 92 8.84 14.48 -4.53
N GLY A 93 7.81 14.49 -3.67
CA GLY A 93 6.48 15.02 -4.02
C GLY A 93 5.63 14.06 -4.85
N GLU A 94 5.91 12.76 -4.80
CA GLU A 94 5.09 11.68 -5.34
C GLU A 94 4.01 11.20 -4.35
N LEU A 95 3.06 10.42 -4.86
CA LEU A 95 2.16 9.66 -3.99
C LEU A 95 2.98 8.60 -3.25
N SER A 96 2.81 8.54 -1.93
CA SER A 96 3.47 7.57 -1.05
C SER A 96 2.45 6.58 -0.51
N LEU A 97 2.66 5.30 -0.82
CA LEU A 97 1.76 4.20 -0.49
C LEU A 97 2.45 3.16 0.38
N PHE A 98 1.70 2.62 1.33
CA PHE A 98 2.10 1.53 2.18
C PHE A 98 1.09 0.38 2.07
N ILE A 99 1.59 -0.82 1.76
CA ILE A 99 0.78 -2.05 1.75
C ILE A 99 1.19 -2.90 2.94
N ASP A 100 0.21 -3.14 3.82
CA ASP A 100 0.32 -4.04 4.95
C ASP A 100 -0.34 -5.37 4.60
N GLY A 101 0.51 -6.38 4.35
CA GLY A 101 0.10 -7.76 4.12
C GLY A 101 0.14 -8.62 5.39
N SER A 102 0.49 -8.03 6.54
CA SER A 102 0.80 -8.79 7.74
C SER A 102 -0.48 -9.31 8.39
N VAL A 103 -0.42 -10.57 8.82
CA VAL A 103 -1.42 -11.16 9.71
C VAL A 103 -0.70 -11.46 11.02
N GLY A 104 -0.73 -10.50 11.95
CA GLY A 104 -0.23 -10.69 13.30
C GLY A 104 -1.36 -11.10 14.25
N LEU A 105 -1.20 -12.22 14.94
CA LEU A 105 -1.95 -12.45 16.19
C LEU A 105 -1.34 -11.54 17.26
N VAL A 106 -2.11 -10.57 17.73
CA VAL A 106 -1.76 -9.78 18.91
C VAL A 106 -2.17 -10.61 20.13
N ASN A 107 -1.19 -11.12 20.89
CA ASN A 107 -1.42 -11.70 22.22
C ASN A 107 -1.43 -10.59 23.27
#